data_AF-A0A401Q924-F1
#
_entry.id   AF-A0A401Q924-F1
#
_cell.length_a   1.000
_cell.length_b   1.000
_cell.length_c   1.000
_cell.angle_alpha   90.00
_cell.angle_beta   90.00
_cell.angle_gamma   90.00
#
_symmetry.space_group_name_H-M   'P 1'
#
loop_
_entity.id
_entity.type
_entity.pdbx_description
1 polymer ?
#
loop_
_entity_poly.entity_id
_entity_poly.type
_entity_poly.pdbx_seq_one_letter_code
_entity_poly.pdbx_strand_id
1 'polypeptide(L)'
;TVEKRIKLINNHFTYSLYLSVCRSLFEKHKLMFAFLVCVRIMMNDNKIDMHEWHYLLSGGSVQLLNPNPASDWLSDRAWRDIQSLSSLEHFADFTEHFANYLDEFKGIFDSQEPH
;
A
#
# COMPACT_ATOMS: atom_id res chain seq x y z
N THR A 1 -12.12 -25.69 -20.95
CA THR A 1 -10.75 -25.55 -21.45
C THR A 1 -9.76 -25.83 -20.34
N VAL A 2 -8.51 -26.13 -20.68
CA VAL A 2 -7.42 -26.43 -19.72
C VAL A 2 -7.17 -25.25 -18.77
N GLU A 3 -7.17 -24.02 -19.29
CA GLU A 3 -6.99 -22.79 -18.50
C GLU A 3 -8.02 -22.63 -17.39
N LYS A 4 -9.31 -22.91 -17.66
CA LYS A 4 -10.37 -22.84 -16.65
C LYS A 4 -10.11 -23.84 -15.51
N ARG A 5 -9.58 -25.03 -15.83
CA ARG A 5 -9.22 -26.04 -14.82
C ARG A 5 -8.02 -25.58 -13.99
N ILE A 6 -6.99 -25.01 -14.61
CA ILE A 6 -5.83 -24.46 -13.90
C ILE A 6 -6.27 -23.37 -12.92
N LYS A 7 -7.11 -22.42 -13.36
CA LYS A 7 -7.65 -21.36 -12.49
C LYS A 7 -8.46 -21.93 -11.32
N LEU A 8 -9.31 -22.94 -11.57
CA LEU A 8 -10.08 -23.60 -10.51
C LEU A 8 -9.18 -24.30 -9.49
N ILE A 9 -8.15 -25.01 -9.94
CA ILE A 9 -7.18 -25.67 -9.06
C ILE A 9 -6.42 -24.65 -8.22
N ASN A 10 -5.92 -23.58 -8.84
CA ASN A 10 -5.20 -22.52 -8.13
C ASN A 10 -6.10 -21.86 -7.08
N ASN A 11 -7.35 -21.52 -7.42
CA ASN A 11 -8.29 -20.94 -6.46
C ASN A 11 -8.57 -21.87 -5.29
N HIS A 12 -8.83 -23.16 -5.56
CA HIS A 12 -9.06 -24.15 -4.52
C HIS A 12 -7.83 -24.31 -3.61
N PHE A 13 -6.64 -24.41 -4.20
CA PHE A 13 -5.41 -24.58 -3.45
C PHE A 13 -5.09 -23.36 -2.58
N THR A 14 -5.20 -22.14 -3.12
CA THR A 14 -5.03 -20.89 -2.37
C THR A 14 -5.98 -20.82 -1.18
N TYR A 15 -7.27 -21.12 -1.40
CA TYR A 15 -8.25 -21.10 -0.32
C TYR A 15 -7.99 -22.19 0.74
N SER A 16 -7.66 -23.41 0.29
CA SER A 16 -7.34 -24.53 1.18
C SER A 16 -6.12 -24.22 2.06
N LEU A 17 -5.05 -23.67 1.45
CA LEU A 17 -3.85 -23.22 2.14
C LEU A 17 -4.19 -22.15 3.18
N TYR A 18 -4.96 -21.13 2.79
CA TYR A 18 -5.38 -20.06 3.69
C TYR A 18 -6.10 -20.62 4.92
N LEU A 19 -7.11 -21.47 4.71
CA LEU A 19 -7.84 -22.11 5.80
C LEU A 19 -6.96 -22.99 6.67
N SER A 20 -6.05 -23.76 6.08
CA SER A 20 -5.16 -24.65 6.84
C SER A 20 -4.28 -23.86 7.80
N VAL A 21 -3.72 -22.75 7.32
CA VAL A 21 -2.81 -21.91 8.10
C VAL A 21 -3.59 -21.07 9.13
N CYS A 22 -4.75 -20.51 8.78
CA CYS A 22 -5.57 -19.75 9.71
C CYS A 22 -6.13 -20.56 10.90
N ARG A 23 -6.21 -21.90 10.81
CA ARG A 23 -6.60 -22.75 11.95
C ARG A 23 -5.56 -22.75 13.07
N SER A 24 -4.27 -22.58 12.74
CA SER A 24 -3.17 -22.56 13.72
C SER A 24 -2.70 -21.15 14.08
N LEU A 25 -3.28 -20.11 13.48
CA LEU A 25 -2.91 -18.70 13.71
C LEU A 25 -3.87 -18.00 14.66
N PHE A 26 -3.32 -17.15 15.52
CA PHE A 26 -4.11 -16.19 16.29
C PHE A 26 -4.86 -15.22 15.38
N GLU A 27 -6.07 -14.83 15.77
CA GLU A 27 -6.95 -13.95 15.00
C GLU A 27 -6.24 -12.67 14.52
N LYS A 28 -5.47 -12.04 15.42
CA LYS A 28 -4.70 -10.82 15.15
C LYS A 28 -3.69 -10.92 14.00
N HIS A 29 -3.30 -12.12 13.60
CA HIS A 29 -2.32 -12.35 12.52
C HIS A 29 -2.97 -12.78 11.21
N LYS A 30 -4.26 -13.15 11.19
CA LYS A 30 -4.92 -13.67 10.00
C LYS A 30 -4.99 -12.63 8.88
N LEU A 31 -5.23 -11.36 9.22
CA LEU A 31 -5.27 -10.27 8.23
C LEU A 31 -3.89 -10.06 7.58
N MET A 32 -2.83 -10.01 8.37
CA MET A 32 -1.46 -9.89 7.86
C MET A 32 -1.12 -11.07 6.93
N PHE A 33 -1.48 -12.29 7.33
CA PHE A 33 -1.27 -13.46 6.49
C PHE A 33 -2.07 -13.40 5.18
N ALA A 34 -3.35 -13.01 5.22
CA ALA A 34 -4.18 -12.82 4.03
C ALA A 34 -3.57 -11.78 3.08
N PHE A 35 -3.08 -10.67 3.62
CA PHE A 35 -2.37 -9.63 2.87
C PHE A 35 -1.12 -10.19 2.17
N LEU A 36 -0.26 -10.93 2.88
CA LEU A 36 0.95 -11.52 2.30
C LEU A 36 0.64 -12.55 1.20
N VAL A 37 -0.41 -13.36 1.36
CA VAL A 37 -0.87 -14.29 0.31
C VAL A 37 -1.33 -13.52 -0.93
N CYS A 38 -2.12 -12.46 -0.75
CA CYS A 38 -2.57 -11.61 -1.85
C CYS A 38 -1.39 -11.00 -2.61
N VAL A 39 -0.46 -10.38 -1.88
CA VAL A 39 0.77 -9.80 -2.43
C VAL A 39 1.55 -10.84 -3.22
N ARG A 40 1.74 -12.04 -2.67
CA ARG A 40 2.50 -13.11 -3.35
C ARG A 40 1.86 -13.55 -4.67
N ILE A 41 0.53 -13.63 -4.71
CA ILE A 41 -0.21 -13.95 -5.94
C ILE A 41 -0.04 -12.83 -6.96
N MET A 42 -0.20 -11.58 -6.55
CA MET A 42 -0.07 -10.42 -7.43
C MET A 42 1.37 -10.23 -7.95
N MET A 43 2.39 -10.52 -7.13
CA MET A 43 3.79 -10.56 -7.57
C MET A 43 4.02 -11.61 -8.66
N ASN A 44 3.46 -12.82 -8.49
CA ASN A 44 3.57 -13.88 -9.51
C ASN A 44 2.85 -13.52 -10.82
N ASP A 45 1.81 -12.70 -10.73
CA ASP A 45 1.09 -12.14 -11.87
C ASP A 45 1.79 -10.89 -12.47
N ASN A 46 2.95 -10.46 -11.95
CA ASN A 46 3.65 -9.23 -12.32
C ASN A 46 2.79 -7.95 -12.17
N LYS A 47 1.90 -7.92 -11.16
CA LYS A 47 1.02 -6.77 -10.86
C LYS A 47 1.53 -5.88 -9.73
N ILE A 48 2.68 -6.20 -9.15
CA ILE A 48 3.30 -5.44 -8.08
C ILE A 48 4.68 -5.00 -8.55
N ASP A 49 4.92 -3.70 -8.51
CA ASP A 49 6.24 -3.13 -8.66
C ASP A 49 7.08 -3.45 -7.41
N MET A 50 8.28 -4.00 -7.61
CA MET A 50 9.13 -4.43 -6.51
C MET A 50 9.76 -3.24 -5.76
N HIS A 51 10.00 -2.11 -6.43
CA HIS A 51 10.46 -0.88 -5.79
C HIS A 51 9.37 -0.32 -4.87
N GLU A 52 8.13 -0.25 -5.33
CA GLU A 52 6.99 0.18 -4.50
C GLU A 52 6.75 -0.77 -3.33
N TRP A 53 6.88 -2.08 -3.55
CA TRP A 53 6.78 -3.07 -2.47
C TRP A 53 7.87 -2.89 -1.41
N HIS A 54 9.13 -2.69 -1.82
CA HIS A 54 10.22 -2.43 -0.89
C HIS A 54 10.03 -1.12 -0.12
N TYR A 55 9.52 -0.08 -0.79
CA TYR A 55 9.15 1.17 -0.15
C TYR A 55 8.07 0.96 0.92
N LEU A 56 7.02 0.19 0.63
CA LEU A 56 5.97 -0.11 1.60
C LEU A 56 6.50 -0.80 2.86
N LEU A 57 7.48 -1.69 2.71
CA LEU A 57 8.05 -2.46 3.84
C LEU A 57 9.04 -1.67 4.70
N SER A 58 9.87 -0.84 4.07
CA SER A 58 11.01 -0.19 4.73
C SER A 58 10.88 1.33 4.85
N GLY A 59 9.88 1.91 4.20
CA GLY A 59 9.76 3.36 3.99
C GLY A 59 10.72 3.87 2.92
N GLY A 60 10.59 5.17 2.63
CA GLY A 60 11.49 5.90 1.75
C GLY A 60 12.48 6.77 2.51
N SER A 61 13.55 7.17 1.81
CA SER A 61 14.38 8.29 2.25
C SER A 61 13.87 9.59 1.64
N VAL A 62 13.88 10.65 2.45
CA VAL A 62 13.54 12.00 1.98
C VAL A 62 14.74 12.55 1.21
N GLN A 63 14.56 12.84 -0.08
CA GLN A 63 15.62 13.43 -0.91
C GLN A 63 15.55 14.97 -0.97
N LEU A 64 14.33 15.54 -0.88
CA LEU A 64 14.10 16.99 -0.86
C LEU A 64 13.38 17.41 0.42
N LEU A 65 13.82 18.54 0.98
CA LEU A 65 13.22 19.18 2.15
C LEU A 65 12.57 20.49 1.71
N ASN A 66 11.36 20.38 1.16
CA ASN A 66 10.49 21.50 0.90
C ASN A 66 9.73 21.88 2.19
N PRO A 67 9.42 23.18 2.38
CA PRO A 67 8.61 23.60 3.51
C PRO A 67 7.22 22.96 3.46
N ASN A 68 6.66 22.69 4.64
CA ASN A 68 5.33 22.13 4.78
C ASN A 68 4.28 23.16 4.32
N PRO A 69 3.50 22.89 3.24
CA PRO A 69 2.48 23.82 2.76
C PRO A 69 1.24 23.85 3.66
N ALA A 70 1.13 22.93 4.61
CA ALA A 70 -0.05 22.67 5.43
C ALA A 70 0.28 22.60 6.94
N SER A 71 1.21 23.44 7.41
CA SER A 71 1.68 23.42 8.81
C SER A 71 0.58 23.56 9.87
N ASP A 72 -0.59 24.07 9.49
CA ASP A 72 -1.73 24.29 10.38
C ASP A 72 -2.43 22.99 10.80
N TRP A 73 -2.36 21.94 9.97
CA TRP A 73 -3.07 20.68 10.21
C TRP A 73 -2.24 19.42 9.93
N LEU A 74 -1.16 19.54 9.16
CA LEU A 74 -0.26 18.44 8.83
C LEU A 74 1.05 18.57 9.61
N SER A 75 1.44 17.53 10.34
CA SER A 75 2.74 17.52 11.03
C SER A 75 3.92 17.45 10.06
N ASP A 76 5.05 18.05 10.43
CA ASP A 76 6.30 17.96 9.62
C ASP A 76 6.84 16.54 9.46
N ARG A 77 6.42 15.61 10.32
CA ARG A 77 6.71 14.19 10.14
C ARG A 77 5.90 13.62 8.98
N ALA A 78 4.58 13.82 8.97
CA ALA A 78 3.72 13.37 7.89
C ALA A 78 4.09 14.03 6.55
N TRP A 79 4.47 15.32 6.57
CA TRP A 79 4.97 15.99 5.37
C TRP A 79 6.28 15.39 4.85
N ARG A 80 7.18 14.93 5.73
CA ARG A 80 8.39 14.18 5.32
C ARG A 80 8.04 12.85 4.67
N ASP A 81 7.05 12.13 5.19
CA ASP A 81 6.59 10.87 4.61
C ASP A 81 5.94 11.08 3.23
N ILE A 82 5.21 12.20 3.03
CA ILE A 82 4.68 12.60 1.73
C ILE A 82 5.81 12.95 0.76
N GLN A 83 6.84 13.68 1.23
CA GLN A 83 7.99 14.01 0.39
C GLN A 83 8.79 12.78 -0.01
N SER A 84 8.93 11.77 0.86
CA SER A 84 9.62 10.54 0.48
C SER A 84 8.88 9.75 -0.60
N LEU A 85 7.56 9.91 -0.76
CA LEU A 85 6.82 9.26 -1.84
C LEU A 85 7.30 9.70 -3.22
N SER A 86 7.79 10.94 -3.37
CA SER A 86 8.35 11.44 -4.63
C SER A 86 9.57 10.65 -5.14
N SER A 87 10.16 9.77 -4.32
CA SER A 87 11.20 8.83 -4.76
C SER A 87 10.67 7.68 -5.63
N LEU A 88 9.36 7.46 -5.67
CA LEU A 88 8.70 6.47 -6.53
C LEU A 88 8.29 7.12 -7.85
N GLU A 89 8.53 6.44 -8.96
CA GLU A 89 8.25 6.95 -10.31
C GLU A 89 6.79 7.41 -10.48
N HIS A 90 5.82 6.60 -10.04
CA HIS A 90 4.40 6.93 -10.15
C HIS A 90 3.94 8.05 -9.21
N PHE A 91 4.77 8.45 -8.23
CA PHE A 91 4.46 9.48 -7.24
C PHE A 91 5.40 10.69 -7.32
N ALA A 92 6.21 10.80 -8.38
CA ALA A 92 7.19 11.86 -8.54
C ALA A 92 6.57 13.27 -8.37
N ASP A 93 5.39 13.47 -8.96
CA ASP A 93 4.66 14.74 -8.94
C ASP A 93 3.69 14.88 -7.75
N PHE A 94 3.64 13.90 -6.85
CA PHE A 94 2.65 13.86 -5.77
C PHE A 94 2.79 15.03 -4.79
N THR A 95 4.03 15.47 -4.53
CA THR A 95 4.28 16.61 -3.62
C THR A 95 3.71 17.92 -4.17
N GLU A 96 3.82 18.15 -5.48
CA GLU A 96 3.24 19.31 -6.15
C GLU A 96 1.71 19.20 -6.20
N HIS A 97 1.18 18.02 -6.54
CA HIS A 97 -0.26 17.76 -6.51
C HIS A 97 -0.84 18.01 -5.11
N PHE A 98 -0.19 17.53 -4.06
CA PHE A 98 -0.63 17.76 -2.69
C PHE A 98 -0.73 19.26 -2.36
N ALA A 99 0.30 20.03 -2.71
CA ALA A 99 0.32 21.47 -2.48
C ALA A 99 -0.77 22.24 -3.27
N ASN A 100 -1.17 21.73 -4.43
CA ASN A 100 -2.23 22.33 -5.26
C ASN A 100 -3.65 22.02 -4.77
N TYR A 101 -3.86 20.91 -4.05
CA TYR A 101 -5.18 20.42 -3.63
C TYR A 101 -5.33 20.28 -2.10
N LEU A 102 -4.72 21.19 -1.34
CA LEU A 102 -4.67 21.12 0.13
C LEU A 102 -6.04 20.98 0.80
N ASP A 103 -7.06 21.70 0.32
CA ASP A 103 -8.39 21.66 0.92
C ASP A 103 -9.07 20.28 0.74
N GLU A 104 -8.84 19.61 -0.39
CA GLU A 104 -9.35 18.27 -0.64
C GLU A 104 -8.67 17.23 0.24
N PHE A 105 -7.34 17.30 0.32
CA PHE A 105 -6.56 16.43 1.20
C PHE A 105 -6.88 16.66 2.67
N LYS A 106 -7.17 17.90 3.08
CA LYS A 106 -7.64 18.22 4.42
C LYS A 106 -9.02 17.59 4.69
N GLY A 107 -9.93 17.63 3.72
CA GLY A 107 -11.22 16.95 3.81
C GLY A 107 -11.08 15.43 4.03
N ILE A 108 -10.10 14.81 3.37
CA ILE A 108 -9.77 13.38 3.58
C ILE A 108 -9.16 13.17 4.97
N PHE A 109 -8.23 14.03 5.40
CA PHE A 109 -7.55 13.94 6.69
C PHE A 109 -8.52 14.07 7.88
N ASP A 110 -9.50 14.96 7.77
CA ASP A 110 -10.51 15.22 8.80
C ASP A 110 -11.67 14.20 8.77
N SER A 111 -11.73 13.31 7.77
CA SER A 111 -12.78 12.29 7.65
C SER A 111 -12.68 11.24 8.75
N GLN A 112 -13.82 10.88 9.34
CA GLN A 112 -13.90 9.74 10.29
C GLN A 112 -13.83 8.38 9.58
N GLU A 113 -14.15 8.35 8.28
CA GLU A 113 -14.06 7.17 7.42
C GLU A 113 -13.34 7.55 6.12
N PRO A 114 -12.00 7.65 6.13
CA PRO A 114 -11.23 7.86 4.92
C PRO A 114 -11.31 6.58 4.05
N HIS A 115 -11.78 6.72 2.81
CA HIS A 115 -11.89 5.65 1.81
C HIS A 115 -10.97 5.90 0.62
#